data_AF-A0AAN1ZRG0-F1
#
_entry.id   AF-A0AAN1ZRG0-F1
#
_cell.length_a   1.000
_cell.length_b   1.000
_cell.length_c   1.000
_cell.angle_alpha   90.00
_cell.angle_beta   90.00
_cell.angle_gamma   90.00
#
_symmetry.space_group_name_H-M   'P 1'
#
loop_
_entity.id
_entity.type
_entity.pdbx_description
1 polymer ?
#
loop_
_entity_poly.entity_id
_entity_poly.type
_entity_poly.pdbx_seq_one_letter_code
_entity_poly.pdbx_strand_id
1 'polypeptide(L)'
;MPKNKISTAKVDSTFSYSSGGKFDSTKGIGRTSSNSYSKTISYNQQNYDTIASGKNNNWHVHWSVIANDLKYGGEVKNRNDELLFYRNTRIATVENPELSFASKYRYPALVRSGFNPEFLTYLSNEKSNEKTQFEVTYTRNQDILKNRPGIHYAPPILEKNKEGQRLIVTYEVDWKNKTVKVVDKYSDNKSFREG
;
A
#
# COMPACT_ATOMS: atom_id res chain seq x y z
N MET A 1 0.19 -6.59 9.25
CA MET A 1 -0.64 -7.40 8.33
C MET A 1 -0.96 -6.54 7.12
N PRO A 2 -1.05 -7.14 5.92
CA PRO A 2 -0.78 -8.56 5.66
C PRO A 2 0.70 -8.91 5.86
N LYS A 3 1.00 -10.20 6.02
CA LYS A 3 2.35 -10.76 5.86
C LYS A 3 2.41 -11.38 4.47
N ASN A 4 3.61 -11.56 3.91
CA ASN A 4 3.77 -12.20 2.60
C ASN A 4 3.09 -13.58 2.61
N LYS A 5 2.18 -13.80 1.66
CA LYS A 5 1.59 -15.10 1.32
C LYS A 5 1.88 -15.35 -0.17
N ILE A 6 1.77 -16.61 -0.61
CA ILE A 6 1.78 -16.97 -2.03
C ILE A 6 0.64 -16.19 -2.72
N SER A 7 0.93 -15.56 -3.87
CA SER A 7 0.08 -14.57 -4.56
C SER A 7 -1.41 -14.92 -4.56
N THR A 8 -2.26 -14.01 -4.04
CA THR A 8 -3.72 -14.13 -4.09
C THR A 8 -4.39 -12.86 -4.59
N ALA A 9 -5.44 -13.04 -5.39
CA ALA A 9 -6.28 -11.97 -5.94
C ALA A 9 -6.98 -11.08 -4.88
N LYS A 10 -7.21 -11.64 -3.70
CA LYS A 10 -7.91 -11.03 -2.57
C LYS A 10 -7.09 -11.26 -1.30
N VAL A 11 -6.83 -10.20 -0.55
CA VAL A 11 -6.13 -10.26 0.73
C VAL A 11 -7.17 -10.16 1.83
N ASP A 12 -7.54 -11.30 2.41
CA ASP A 12 -8.34 -11.35 3.64
C ASP A 12 -7.42 -11.73 4.81
N SER A 13 -7.34 -10.87 5.83
CA SER A 13 -6.62 -11.16 7.07
C SER A 13 -7.45 -10.74 8.26
N THR A 14 -7.82 -11.72 9.09
CA THR A 14 -8.53 -11.50 10.35
C THR A 14 -7.55 -11.66 11.50
N PHE A 15 -7.52 -10.66 12.38
CA PHE A 15 -6.84 -10.76 13.66
C PHE A 15 -7.85 -10.86 14.80
N SER A 16 -7.48 -11.62 15.84
CA SER A 16 -8.25 -11.76 17.07
C SER A 16 -7.29 -11.72 18.26
N TYR A 17 -7.61 -10.95 19.30
CA TYR A 17 -6.98 -11.10 20.61
C TYR A 17 -8.00 -11.54 21.65
N SER A 18 -7.58 -12.34 22.62
CA SER A 18 -8.34 -12.72 23.81
C SER A 18 -7.55 -12.37 25.06
N SER A 19 -8.21 -11.77 26.07
CA SER A 19 -7.59 -11.53 27.37
C SER A 19 -8.02 -12.61 28.37
N GLY A 20 -7.07 -13.40 28.87
CA GLY A 20 -7.29 -14.35 29.96
C GLY A 20 -6.22 -14.19 31.02
N GLY A 21 -6.61 -13.89 32.26
CA GLY A 21 -5.74 -13.97 33.43
C GLY A 21 -6.02 -15.26 34.18
N LYS A 22 -4.98 -16.03 34.52
CA LYS A 22 -5.08 -17.19 35.41
C LYS A 22 -4.00 -17.02 36.49
N PHE A 23 -4.42 -16.93 37.74
CA PHE A 23 -3.52 -17.03 38.89
C PHE A 23 -3.96 -18.22 39.72
N ASP A 24 -3.00 -19.06 40.12
CA ASP A 24 -3.27 -20.33 40.76
C ASP A 24 -2.17 -20.65 41.78
N SER A 25 -2.51 -20.65 43.08
CA SER A 25 -1.64 -21.17 44.14
C SER A 25 -2.16 -22.46 44.78
N THR A 26 -3.41 -22.89 44.51
CA THR A 26 -4.04 -24.16 44.96
C THR A 26 -5.43 -24.44 44.32
N LYS A 27 -5.77 -23.71 43.23
CA LYS A 27 -6.97 -23.66 42.34
C LYS A 27 -8.19 -22.80 42.77
N GLY A 28 -8.19 -21.52 42.34
CA GLY A 28 -9.32 -20.54 42.28
C GLY A 28 -8.82 -19.09 42.47
N ILE A 29 -9.15 -18.00 41.73
CA ILE A 29 -10.36 -17.49 41.05
C ILE A 29 -10.32 -17.67 39.51
N GLY A 30 -11.38 -18.26 38.96
CA GLY A 30 -11.62 -18.35 37.52
C GLY A 30 -12.75 -17.42 37.09
N ARG A 31 -12.43 -16.43 36.25
CA ARG A 31 -13.41 -15.66 35.46
C ARG A 31 -12.83 -15.48 34.07
N THR A 32 -13.16 -16.38 33.15
CA THR A 32 -12.79 -16.23 31.74
C THR A 32 -13.85 -15.36 31.08
N SER A 33 -13.61 -14.04 31.00
CA SER A 33 -14.37 -13.17 30.12
C SER A 33 -13.64 -13.10 28.77
N SER A 34 -14.18 -13.75 27.74
CA SER A 34 -13.67 -13.58 26.38
C SER A 34 -14.32 -12.35 25.75
N ASN A 35 -13.70 -11.18 25.91
CA ASN A 35 -13.96 -10.07 25.01
C ASN A 35 -13.06 -10.25 23.80
N SER A 36 -13.63 -10.71 22.69
CA SER A 36 -12.95 -10.79 21.41
C SER A 36 -13.11 -9.46 20.69
N TYR A 37 -11.97 -8.87 20.32
CA TYR A 37 -11.95 -7.78 19.34
C TYR A 37 -11.28 -8.32 18.09
N SER A 38 -11.99 -8.23 16.98
CA SER A 38 -11.49 -8.59 15.66
C SER A 38 -11.41 -7.36 14.77
N LYS A 39 -10.36 -7.31 13.96
CA LYS A 39 -10.26 -6.35 12.86
C LYS A 39 -9.85 -7.10 11.61
N THR A 40 -10.65 -6.95 10.57
CA THR A 40 -10.45 -7.59 9.27
C THR A 40 -9.93 -6.57 8.27
N ILE A 41 -8.99 -7.01 7.45
CA ILE A 41 -8.48 -6.30 6.27
C ILE A 41 -9.00 -7.05 5.05
N SER A 42 -9.60 -6.34 4.08
CA SER A 42 -10.03 -6.94 2.81
C SER A 42 -9.80 -6.00 1.63
N TYR A 43 -8.93 -6.38 0.70
CA TYR A 43 -8.80 -5.67 -0.57
C TYR A 43 -8.43 -6.60 -1.73
N ASN A 44 -8.87 -6.24 -2.94
CA ASN A 44 -8.58 -6.97 -4.18
C ASN A 44 -7.33 -6.38 -4.85
N GLN A 45 -6.36 -7.22 -5.22
CA GLN A 45 -5.09 -6.77 -5.76
C GLN A 45 -4.51 -7.63 -6.89
N GLN A 46 -5.35 -8.17 -7.79
CA GLN A 46 -4.87 -9.01 -8.92
C GLN A 46 -3.78 -8.38 -9.81
N ASN A 47 -3.66 -7.05 -9.84
CA ASN A 47 -2.72 -6.34 -10.69
C ASN A 47 -1.48 -5.78 -9.97
N TYR A 48 -1.44 -5.87 -8.64
CA TYR A 48 -0.34 -5.35 -7.82
C TYR A 48 0.01 -6.38 -6.74
N ASP A 49 1.28 -6.53 -6.45
CA ASP A 49 1.72 -7.36 -5.33
C ASP A 49 1.82 -6.51 -4.05
N THR A 50 1.21 -6.98 -2.96
CA THR A 50 1.47 -6.43 -1.62
C THR A 50 2.63 -7.19 -1.00
N ILE A 51 3.71 -6.48 -0.72
CA ILE A 51 4.94 -7.04 -0.17
C ILE A 51 5.22 -6.37 1.17
N ALA A 52 5.11 -7.13 2.26
CA ALA A 52 5.67 -6.73 3.54
C ALA A 52 7.20 -6.82 3.45
N SER A 53 7.92 -5.76 3.83
CA SER A 53 9.38 -5.71 3.72
C SER A 53 10.04 -6.81 4.56
N GLY A 54 11.05 -7.47 3.98
CA GLY A 54 11.91 -8.40 4.72
C GLY A 54 12.78 -7.71 5.78
N LYS A 55 12.85 -6.36 5.76
CA LYS A 55 13.60 -5.53 6.72
C LYS A 55 12.74 -5.05 7.89
N ASN A 56 11.49 -5.49 7.97
CA ASN A 56 10.60 -5.17 9.08
C ASN A 56 11.22 -5.61 10.41
N ASN A 57 11.23 -4.70 11.38
CA ASN A 57 11.78 -4.92 12.72
C ASN A 57 10.79 -4.41 13.77
N ASN A 58 11.23 -4.37 15.04
CA ASN A 58 10.37 -4.01 16.18
C ASN A 58 10.08 -2.51 16.32
N TRP A 59 10.73 -1.64 15.54
CA TRP A 59 10.51 -0.17 15.57
C TRP A 59 10.16 0.42 14.20
N HIS A 60 10.29 -0.35 13.11
CA HIS A 60 9.98 0.07 11.75
C HIS A 60 9.41 -1.08 10.92
N VAL A 61 8.29 -0.82 10.26
CA VAL A 61 7.60 -1.76 9.37
C VAL A 61 7.15 -1.06 8.10
N HIS A 62 7.22 -1.77 6.98
CA HIS A 62 6.99 -1.25 5.65
C HIS A 62 6.20 -2.24 4.79
N TRP A 63 5.33 -1.68 3.94
CA TRP A 63 4.61 -2.41 2.89
C TRP A 63 4.79 -1.69 1.56
N SER A 64 5.16 -2.45 0.53
CA SER A 64 5.19 -2.00 -0.86
C SER A 64 4.01 -2.61 -1.62
N VAL A 65 3.23 -1.77 -2.29
CA VAL A 65 2.17 -2.19 -3.23
C VAL A 65 2.65 -1.87 -4.63
N ILE A 66 3.19 -2.88 -5.30
CA ILE A 66 3.96 -2.71 -6.54
C ILE A 66 3.13 -3.26 -7.69
N ALA A 67 2.95 -2.48 -8.76
CA ALA A 67 2.30 -2.98 -9.97
C ALA A 67 3.12 -4.15 -10.53
N ASN A 68 2.44 -5.23 -10.92
CA ASN A 68 3.04 -6.37 -11.58
C ASN A 68 2.40 -6.51 -12.97
N ASP A 69 1.58 -7.53 -13.20
CA ASP A 69 0.82 -7.67 -14.44
C ASP A 69 -0.47 -6.86 -14.38
N LEU A 70 -0.50 -5.75 -15.13
CA LEU A 70 -1.63 -4.84 -15.20
C LEU A 70 -2.59 -5.27 -16.31
N LYS A 71 -3.76 -5.78 -15.91
CA LYS A 71 -4.87 -6.07 -16.82
C LYS A 71 -5.72 -4.82 -17.06
N TYR A 72 -5.94 -4.48 -18.33
CA TYR A 72 -6.81 -3.39 -18.73
C TYR A 72 -7.67 -3.76 -19.95
N GLY A 73 -8.96 -4.02 -19.71
CA GLY A 73 -9.82 -4.64 -20.71
C GLY A 73 -9.38 -6.07 -21.02
N GLY A 74 -9.10 -6.37 -22.29
CA GLY A 74 -8.60 -7.67 -22.76
C GLY A 74 -7.06 -7.79 -22.80
N GLU A 75 -6.33 -6.73 -22.43
CA GLU A 75 -4.87 -6.70 -22.49
C GLU A 75 -4.27 -6.89 -21.09
N VAL A 76 -3.10 -7.53 -21.02
CA VAL A 76 -2.30 -7.66 -19.80
C VAL A 76 -0.85 -7.34 -20.15
N LYS A 77 -0.23 -6.43 -19.39
CA LYS A 77 1.17 -6.03 -19.56
C LYS A 77 1.86 -5.96 -18.21
N ASN A 78 3.10 -6.43 -18.16
CA ASN A 78 3.92 -6.28 -16.96
C ASN A 78 4.27 -4.80 -16.74
N ARG A 79 4.43 -4.37 -15.47
CA ARG A 79 4.92 -3.03 -15.13
C ARG A 79 6.21 -2.67 -15.85
N ASN A 80 7.08 -3.65 -16.09
CA ASN A 80 8.38 -3.46 -16.73
C ASN A 80 8.33 -3.50 -18.26
N ASP A 81 7.16 -3.74 -18.88
CA ASP A 81 6.99 -3.67 -20.34
C ASP A 81 6.73 -2.21 -20.75
N GLU A 82 7.55 -1.67 -21.65
CA GLU A 82 7.40 -0.33 -22.21
C GLU A 82 6.09 -0.14 -23.00
N LEU A 83 5.50 -1.23 -23.51
CA LEU A 83 4.18 -1.23 -24.15
C LEU A 83 3.02 -1.23 -23.15
N LEU A 84 3.29 -1.11 -21.84
CA LEU A 84 2.24 -0.95 -20.83
C LEU A 84 1.32 0.23 -21.21
N PHE A 85 0.02 -0.04 -21.26
CA PHE A 85 -1.01 0.92 -21.68
C PHE A 85 -0.83 1.50 -23.08
N TYR A 86 0.10 1.02 -23.91
CA TYR A 86 0.25 1.48 -25.28
C TYR A 86 -1.00 1.17 -26.11
N ARG A 87 -1.38 2.08 -27.00
CA ARG A 87 -2.40 1.83 -28.03
C ARG A 87 -1.74 1.87 -29.39
N ASN A 88 -1.89 0.78 -30.15
CA ASN A 88 -1.44 0.75 -31.55
C ASN A 88 -2.36 1.62 -32.43
N THR A 89 -2.07 2.91 -32.50
CA THR A 89 -2.78 3.90 -33.29
C THR A 89 -1.83 4.62 -34.24
N ARG A 90 -2.39 5.22 -35.30
CA ARG A 90 -1.68 6.09 -36.26
C ARG A 90 -2.29 7.48 -36.36
N ILE A 91 -3.26 7.76 -35.49
CA ILE A 91 -4.04 9.00 -35.46
C ILE A 91 -3.91 9.72 -34.11
N ALA A 92 -2.94 9.34 -33.28
CA ALA A 92 -2.66 10.09 -32.07
C ALA A 92 -2.08 11.46 -32.40
N THR A 93 -2.44 12.47 -31.62
CA THR A 93 -2.05 13.86 -31.83
C THR A 93 -1.27 14.39 -30.64
N VAL A 94 -0.54 15.49 -30.83
CA VAL A 94 0.22 16.13 -29.75
C VAL A 94 -0.73 16.83 -28.77
N GLU A 95 -1.85 17.35 -29.28
CA GLU A 95 -2.87 18.07 -28.51
C GLU A 95 -3.62 17.17 -27.53
N ASN A 96 -3.76 15.88 -27.85
CA ASN A 96 -4.42 14.90 -26.98
C ASN A 96 -3.54 13.65 -26.78
N PRO A 97 -2.65 13.66 -25.77
CA PRO A 97 -1.74 12.55 -25.51
C PRO A 97 -2.46 11.26 -25.10
N GLU A 98 -3.71 11.32 -24.59
CA GLU A 98 -4.49 10.13 -24.22
C GLU A 98 -4.74 9.21 -25.44
N LEU A 99 -4.71 9.76 -26.67
CA LEU A 99 -4.93 8.99 -27.90
C LEU A 99 -3.84 7.93 -28.15
N SER A 100 -2.62 8.14 -27.65
CA SER A 100 -1.51 7.20 -27.76
C SER A 100 -1.60 6.03 -26.77
N PHE A 101 -2.57 6.05 -25.86
CA PHE A 101 -2.71 5.06 -24.80
C PHE A 101 -4.06 4.34 -24.86
N ALA A 102 -4.10 3.17 -24.23
CA ALA A 102 -5.32 2.49 -23.87
C ALA A 102 -6.24 3.43 -23.08
N SER A 103 -7.54 3.40 -23.36
CA SER A 103 -8.50 4.25 -22.65
C SER A 103 -8.43 4.03 -21.12
N LYS A 104 -8.36 5.14 -20.37
CA LYS A 104 -8.31 5.13 -18.90
C LYS A 104 -9.49 4.45 -18.22
N TYR A 105 -10.63 4.31 -18.92
CA TYR A 105 -11.79 3.57 -18.41
C TYR A 105 -11.55 2.06 -18.31
N ARG A 106 -10.51 1.56 -18.97
CA ARG A 106 -10.11 0.14 -18.90
C ARG A 106 -9.10 -0.14 -17.78
N TYR A 107 -8.52 0.89 -17.17
CA TYR A 107 -7.42 0.71 -16.21
C TYR A 107 -7.89 0.07 -14.91
N PRO A 108 -7.01 -0.69 -14.21
CA PRO A 108 -7.28 -1.15 -12.86
C PRO A 108 -7.70 -0.02 -11.92
N ALA A 109 -8.56 -0.31 -10.94
CA ALA A 109 -9.03 0.68 -9.98
C ALA A 109 -7.88 1.41 -9.25
N LEU A 110 -6.80 0.70 -8.91
CA LEU A 110 -5.60 1.27 -8.28
C LEU A 110 -4.87 2.28 -9.17
N VAL A 111 -4.91 2.10 -10.49
CA VAL A 111 -4.32 3.04 -11.47
C VAL A 111 -5.26 4.22 -11.70
N ARG A 112 -6.56 3.98 -11.87
CA ARG A 112 -7.54 4.99 -12.28
C ARG A 112 -7.98 5.91 -11.14
N SER A 113 -8.12 5.37 -9.93
CA SER A 113 -8.69 6.05 -8.77
C SER A 113 -7.65 6.20 -7.66
N GLY A 114 -6.97 5.11 -7.34
CA GLY A 114 -5.93 5.08 -6.30
C GLY A 114 -6.04 3.85 -5.41
N PHE A 115 -5.14 3.79 -4.44
CA PHE A 115 -5.07 2.71 -3.46
C PHE A 115 -5.69 3.14 -2.14
N ASN A 116 -6.55 2.30 -1.58
CA ASN A 116 -7.11 2.46 -0.25
C ASN A 116 -6.40 1.48 0.69
N PRO A 117 -5.36 1.93 1.42
CA PRO A 117 -4.56 1.05 2.26
C PRO A 117 -5.34 0.60 3.49
N GLU A 118 -5.33 -0.71 3.74
CA GLU A 118 -5.78 -1.32 4.99
C GLU A 118 -4.63 -2.13 5.59
N PHE A 119 -3.71 -1.46 6.28
CA PHE A 119 -2.57 -2.10 6.95
C PHE A 119 -2.72 -2.03 8.47
N LEU A 120 -2.31 -3.11 9.14
CA LEU A 120 -2.38 -3.22 10.60
C LEU A 120 -1.00 -3.51 11.19
N THR A 121 -0.62 -2.72 12.18
CA THR A 121 0.57 -2.89 13.01
C THR A 121 0.18 -3.23 14.44
N TYR A 122 0.83 -4.22 15.04
CA TYR A 122 0.67 -4.54 16.46
C TYR A 122 1.90 -4.06 17.20
N LEU A 123 1.68 -3.30 18.27
CA LEU A 123 2.75 -2.74 19.09
C LEU A 123 2.51 -3.10 20.55
N SER A 124 3.60 -3.43 21.25
CA SER A 124 3.63 -3.57 22.69
C SER A 124 4.32 -2.35 23.29
N ASN A 125 3.84 -1.89 24.45
CA ASN A 125 4.47 -0.82 25.20
C ASN A 125 4.65 -1.25 26.66
N GLU A 126 5.84 -1.04 27.21
CA GLU A 126 6.07 -1.24 28.64
C GLU A 126 5.23 -0.24 29.44
N LYS A 127 4.59 -0.70 30.52
CA LYS A 127 3.64 0.14 31.29
C LYS A 127 4.28 1.37 31.96
N SER A 128 5.61 1.37 32.08
CA SER A 128 6.45 2.47 32.55
C SER A 128 6.52 3.60 31.53
N ASN A 129 6.45 3.30 30.23
CA ASN A 129 6.48 4.31 29.19
C ASN A 129 5.09 4.94 28.99
N GLU A 130 5.01 6.25 29.18
CA GLU A 130 3.74 6.99 29.13
C GLU A 130 3.37 7.43 27.72
N LYS A 131 4.35 7.73 26.86
CA LYS A 131 4.11 8.27 25.53
C LYS A 131 5.02 7.65 24.47
N THR A 132 4.51 7.50 23.25
CA THR A 132 5.31 7.05 22.09
C THR A 132 4.92 7.87 20.87
N GLN A 133 5.90 8.17 20.02
CA GLN A 133 5.66 8.78 18.72
C GLN A 133 5.74 7.74 17.61
N PHE A 134 4.83 7.85 16.64
CA PHE A 134 4.79 7.03 15.44
C PHE A 134 4.82 7.93 14.22
N GLU A 135 5.82 7.74 13.36
CA GLU A 135 5.84 8.34 12.03
C GLU A 135 5.15 7.39 11.05
N VAL A 136 4.13 7.89 10.35
CA VAL A 136 3.44 7.16 9.29
C VAL A 136 3.66 7.86 7.97
N THR A 137 4.29 7.15 7.03
CA THR A 137 4.59 7.66 5.70
C THR A 137 3.77 6.94 4.64
N TYR A 138 3.00 7.71 3.87
CA TYR A 138 2.33 7.24 2.65
C TYR A 138 3.10 7.76 1.45
N THR A 139 3.51 6.88 0.54
CA THR A 139 4.28 7.23 -0.66
C THR A 139 3.56 6.72 -1.91
N ARG A 140 3.49 7.56 -2.94
CA ARG A 140 3.11 7.20 -4.30
C ARG A 140 4.33 7.34 -5.19
N ASN A 141 4.74 6.25 -5.83
CA ASN A 141 5.73 6.28 -6.90
C ASN A 141 5.03 6.30 -8.26
N GLN A 142 5.60 7.03 -9.22
CA GLN A 142 5.04 7.20 -10.54
C GLN A 142 6.05 6.78 -11.60
N ASP A 143 5.62 5.88 -12.47
CA ASP A 143 6.31 5.57 -13.72
C ASP A 143 5.81 6.53 -14.80
N ILE A 144 6.70 7.00 -15.66
CA ILE A 144 6.34 7.82 -16.83
C ILE A 144 6.49 6.97 -18.09
N LEU A 145 5.36 6.71 -18.75
CA LEU A 145 5.31 6.09 -20.06
C LEU A 145 5.21 7.17 -21.13
N LYS A 146 6.13 7.18 -22.10
CA LYS A 146 6.19 8.17 -23.18
C LYS A 146 5.94 7.48 -24.52
N ASN A 147 4.90 7.93 -25.22
CA ASN A 147 4.55 7.47 -26.56
C ASN A 147 4.62 8.61 -27.56
N ARG A 148 5.11 8.32 -28.78
CA ARG A 148 5.16 9.31 -29.87
C ARG A 148 3.83 9.34 -30.63
N PRO A 149 3.16 10.51 -30.77
CA PRO A 149 2.02 10.64 -31.66
C PRO A 149 2.46 10.65 -33.14
N GLY A 150 1.51 10.37 -34.04
CA GLY A 150 1.72 10.41 -35.50
C GLY A 150 1.51 9.08 -36.23
N ILE A 151 1.89 9.05 -37.50
CA ILE A 151 1.60 7.97 -38.46
C ILE A 151 2.66 6.86 -38.50
N HIS A 152 3.74 6.98 -37.73
CA HIS A 152 4.82 5.99 -37.68
C HIS A 152 4.94 5.45 -36.26
N TYR A 153 5.26 4.15 -36.18
CA TYR A 153 5.60 3.54 -34.90
C TYR A 153 6.92 4.11 -34.39
N ALA A 154 6.97 4.42 -33.11
CA ALA A 154 8.20 4.63 -32.37
C ALA A 154 8.12 3.78 -31.09
N PRO A 155 9.22 3.12 -30.68
CA PRO A 155 9.26 2.40 -29.42
C PRO A 155 8.90 3.33 -28.24
N PRO A 156 7.97 2.93 -27.37
CA PRO A 156 7.69 3.68 -26.15
C PRO A 156 8.90 3.75 -25.22
N ILE A 157 8.92 4.73 -24.32
CA ILE A 157 9.96 4.86 -23.29
C ILE A 157 9.29 4.74 -21.93
N LEU A 158 9.83 3.86 -21.08
CA LEU A 158 9.43 3.70 -19.69
C LEU A 158 10.49 4.29 -18.76
N GLU A 159 10.12 5.30 -17.98
CA GLU A 159 10.94 5.84 -16.88
C GLU A 159 10.34 5.41 -15.54
N LYS A 160 10.92 4.36 -14.94
CA LYS A 160 10.43 3.78 -13.68
C LYS A 160 10.75 4.66 -12.47
N ASN A 161 9.78 4.77 -11.55
CA ASN A 161 9.88 5.52 -10.28
C ASN A 161 10.47 6.94 -10.49
N LYS A 162 10.13 7.57 -11.62
CA LYS A 162 10.72 8.83 -12.06
C LYS A 162 10.23 9.99 -11.20
N GLU A 163 8.97 9.94 -10.81
CA GLU A 163 8.34 10.92 -9.93
C GLU A 163 7.72 10.22 -8.72
N GLY A 164 7.41 11.00 -7.70
CA GLY A 164 6.71 10.50 -6.54
C GLY A 164 6.27 11.61 -5.60
N GLN A 165 5.32 11.26 -4.75
CA GLN A 165 4.79 12.12 -3.69
C GLN A 165 4.77 11.34 -2.38
N ARG A 166 5.11 11.99 -1.28
CA ARG A 166 4.98 11.41 0.06
C ARG A 166 4.26 12.35 1.01
N LEU A 167 3.50 11.75 1.92
CA LEU A 167 2.90 12.40 3.07
C LEU A 167 3.42 11.69 4.32
N ILE A 168 4.07 12.45 5.20
CA ILE A 168 4.62 11.99 6.48
C ILE A 168 3.80 12.65 7.58
N VAL A 169 3.28 11.85 8.50
CA VAL A 169 2.53 12.34 9.66
C VAL A 169 3.06 11.69 10.92
N THR A 170 3.43 12.51 11.89
CA THR A 170 3.89 12.05 13.20
C THR A 170 2.76 12.16 14.20
N TYR A 171 2.43 11.02 14.82
CA TYR A 171 1.41 10.90 15.85
C TYR A 171 2.08 10.68 17.20
N GLU A 172 1.66 11.40 18.22
CA GLU A 172 2.01 11.09 19.62
C GLU A 172 0.82 10.38 20.28
N VAL A 173 1.10 9.22 20.86
CA VAL A 173 0.15 8.41 21.61
C VAL A 173 0.46 8.52 23.10
N ASP A 174 -0.56 8.87 23.88
CA ASP A 174 -0.51 8.81 25.34
C ASP A 174 -1.17 7.51 25.82
N TRP A 175 -0.34 6.61 26.35
CA TRP A 175 -0.78 5.28 26.76
C TRP A 175 -1.62 5.29 28.03
N LYS A 176 -1.46 6.29 28.90
CA LYS A 176 -2.21 6.44 30.15
C LYS A 176 -3.59 7.01 29.85
N ASN A 177 -3.64 8.07 29.06
CA ASN A 177 -4.87 8.81 28.75
C ASN A 177 -5.64 8.25 27.55
N LYS A 178 -5.06 7.30 26.80
CA LYS A 178 -5.66 6.67 25.60
C LYS A 178 -5.99 7.68 24.49
N THR A 179 -5.17 8.73 24.38
CA THR A 179 -5.33 9.79 23.38
C THR A 179 -4.26 9.71 22.31
N VAL A 180 -4.61 10.15 21.10
CA VAL A 180 -3.67 10.29 19.98
C VAL A 180 -3.78 11.71 19.45
N LYS A 181 -2.64 12.34 19.16
CA LYS A 181 -2.59 13.67 18.51
C LYS A 181 -1.59 13.65 17.36
N VAL A 182 -1.87 14.43 16.32
CA VAL A 182 -0.89 14.75 15.28
C VAL A 182 0.03 15.83 15.84
N VAL A 183 1.34 15.59 15.82
CA VAL A 183 2.35 16.53 16.31
C VAL A 183 3.20 17.12 15.18
N ASP A 184 3.27 16.42 14.04
CA ASP A 184 3.94 16.93 12.84
C ASP A 184 3.26 16.40 11.57
N LYS A 185 3.33 17.17 10.50
CA LYS A 185 2.80 16.84 9.18
C LYS A 185 3.65 17.48 8.10
N TYR A 186 4.22 16.65 7.24
CA TYR A 186 5.10 17.07 6.15
C TYR A 186 4.72 16.38 4.84
N SER A 187 4.86 17.08 3.71
CA SER A 187 4.64 16.52 2.38
C SER A 187 5.77 16.91 1.44
N ASP A 188 6.15 16.00 0.54
CA ASP A 188 7.27 16.20 -0.39
C ASP A 188 6.96 15.59 -1.77
N ASN A 189 7.52 16.19 -2.81
CA ASN A 189 7.36 15.79 -4.21
C ASN A 189 8.75 15.55 -4.81
N LYS A 190 9.20 14.29 -4.83
CA LYS A 190 10.52 13.85 -5.35
C LYS A 190 10.44 12.41 -5.86
N SER A 191 11.43 11.98 -6.62
CA SER A 191 11.59 10.55 -6.95
C SER A 191 11.98 9.76 -5.71
N PHE A 192 11.29 8.66 -5.42
CA PHE A 192 11.61 7.77 -4.30
C PHE A 192 12.01 6.38 -4.80
N ARG A 193 12.99 5.75 -4.14
CA ARG A 193 13.37 4.36 -4.42
C ARG A 193 12.41 3.41 -3.70
N GLU A 194 12.20 2.24 -4.28
CA GLU A 194 11.49 1.14 -3.61
C GLU A 194 12.35 0.64 -2.42
N GLY A 195 11.73 0.50 -1.24
CA GLY A 195 12.40 0.17 0.04
C GLY A 195 12.53 -1.33 0.33
#